data_AF-W2J5H8-F1
#
_entry.id   AF-W2J5H8-F1
#
_cell.length_a   1.000
_cell.length_b   1.000
_cell.length_c   1.000
_cell.angle_alpha   90.00
_cell.angle_beta   90.00
_cell.angle_gamma   90.00
#
_symmetry.space_group_name_H-M   'P 1'
#
loop_
_entity.id
_entity.type
_entity.pdbx_description
1 polymer ?
#
loop_
_entity_poly.entity_id
_entity_poly.type
_entity_poly.pdbx_seq_one_letter_code
_entity_poly.pdbx_strand_id
1 'polypeptide(L)'
;MLSSPPWKGYFLLALALLPSTIHGEAIIDSVVTPLGETATLTHSHPAFGGLLRGKIVKPVVLTEQNGRAAARNLEAQLSDVARLESFFGTAMETNYNVLKDSYSTAVCDVLPWSGDFWPTYKDGINAVWKDGEPSPAEKYATAFGLDVDAFMNGISLSTGVLSESYTGSSTCSSDSDCDGGSLCGLRGKATSGYCIPTWYGLCHAWAAAALFEAEPKCDVQKNNVTFHSVDMKALITQLYDGAAIDVVFTGARFNGPDSPEELDKYGRYEDEARRDVNAAFFHIAVANILGKQGRSFIVDVSSDLQVWNQPIQKYEFLETEIVDKAKLSLEYFGSAKYPFNDAATYLAKCKTRLTWTAESIEDGALTTTGRIEAYTVYEDYEYSLELDENYTIIGGEWLDHSNANHPDFLWFPAAKPSANTITDTGIAYADVLALIEESLECVDVTVSPDVPDTPSTKKPGKDYTKSPSYTKTPSKTPPTKSPPTKVPPT
;
A
#
# COMPACT_ATOMS: atom_id res chain seq x y z
N MET A 1 68.69 -43.72 -2.35
CA MET A 1 67.21 -43.80 -2.34
C MET A 1 66.68 -42.39 -2.17
N LEU A 2 65.76 -41.85 -2.94
CA LEU A 2 65.25 -42.12 -4.28
C LEU A 2 64.46 -40.84 -4.60
N SER A 3 64.86 -40.11 -5.65
CA SER A 3 64.26 -38.86 -6.09
C SER A 3 62.87 -39.07 -6.70
N SER A 4 61.95 -38.15 -6.44
CA SER A 4 60.60 -38.08 -7.02
C SER A 4 60.60 -38.08 -8.56
N PRO A 5 59.48 -38.55 -9.15
CA PRO A 5 58.91 -37.90 -10.33
C PRO A 5 57.40 -37.58 -10.17
N PRO A 6 56.83 -36.78 -11.09
CA PRO A 6 55.63 -35.99 -10.89
C PRO A 6 54.36 -36.66 -11.45
N TRP A 7 53.20 -36.40 -10.85
CA TRP A 7 51.91 -36.82 -11.39
C TRP A 7 51.16 -35.64 -11.99
N LYS A 8 50.83 -35.77 -13.28
CA LYS A 8 49.91 -34.93 -14.05
C LYS A 8 48.49 -35.15 -13.53
N GLY A 9 47.83 -34.09 -13.06
CA GLY A 9 46.38 -34.07 -12.85
C GLY A 9 45.68 -33.60 -14.12
N TYR A 10 44.91 -34.49 -14.75
CA TYR A 10 43.94 -34.12 -15.78
C TYR A 10 42.67 -33.60 -15.08
N PHE A 11 42.35 -32.32 -15.25
CA PHE A 11 41.02 -31.79 -14.93
C PHE A 11 40.08 -32.13 -16.09
N LEU A 12 39.18 -33.09 -15.87
CA LEU A 12 37.99 -33.27 -16.69
C LEU A 12 37.01 -32.13 -16.37
N LEU A 13 36.86 -31.21 -17.31
CA LEU A 13 35.82 -30.19 -17.27
C LEU A 13 34.48 -30.90 -17.55
N ALA A 14 33.76 -31.26 -16.48
CA ALA A 14 32.37 -31.68 -16.61
C ALA A 14 31.54 -30.43 -16.91
N LEU A 15 31.19 -30.25 -18.18
CA LEU A 15 30.20 -29.25 -18.60
C LEU A 15 28.84 -29.71 -18.07
N ALA A 16 28.45 -29.23 -16.90
CA ALA A 16 27.10 -29.39 -16.40
C ALA A 16 26.17 -28.57 -17.31
N LEU A 17 25.56 -29.24 -18.29
CA LEU A 17 24.39 -28.71 -18.99
C LEU A 17 23.26 -28.65 -17.94
N LEU A 18 23.09 -27.50 -17.33
CA LEU A 18 21.87 -27.17 -16.60
C LEU A 18 20.71 -27.31 -17.60
N PRO A 19 19.61 -28.00 -17.24
CA PRO A 19 18.41 -27.98 -18.05
C PRO A 19 17.99 -26.52 -18.18
N SER A 20 18.06 -25.98 -19.39
CA SER A 20 17.41 -24.73 -19.76
C SER A 20 15.93 -24.94 -19.51
N THR A 21 15.44 -24.40 -18.40
CA THR A 21 14.01 -24.21 -18.18
C THR A 21 13.51 -23.39 -19.35
N ILE A 22 12.66 -24.01 -20.17
CA ILE A 22 11.90 -23.32 -21.20
C ILE A 22 10.96 -22.41 -20.42
N HIS A 23 11.37 -21.15 -20.24
CA HIS A 23 10.46 -20.12 -19.77
C HIS A 23 9.44 -19.93 -20.88
N GLY A 24 8.15 -19.99 -20.56
CA GLY A 24 7.12 -19.50 -21.47
C GLY A 24 7.45 -18.07 -21.92
N GLU A 25 7.00 -17.67 -23.11
CA GLU A 25 7.20 -16.30 -23.57
C GLU A 25 6.76 -15.31 -22.50
N ALA A 26 7.53 -14.22 -22.35
CA ALA A 26 7.33 -13.23 -21.30
C ALA A 26 5.92 -12.65 -21.34
N ILE A 27 5.42 -12.15 -20.20
CA ILE A 27 4.25 -11.27 -20.16
C ILE A 27 4.67 -9.99 -20.92
N ILE A 28 4.37 -9.95 -22.22
CA ILE A 28 5.03 -9.05 -23.20
C ILE A 28 4.46 -7.62 -23.23
N ASP A 29 3.29 -7.38 -22.63
CA ASP A 29 2.57 -6.11 -22.73
C ASP A 29 2.39 -5.36 -21.40
N SER A 30 3.19 -5.69 -20.38
CA SER A 30 3.13 -4.98 -19.09
C SER A 30 3.97 -3.70 -19.11
N VAL A 31 3.34 -2.58 -18.77
CA VAL A 31 4.06 -1.36 -18.41
C VAL A 31 4.77 -1.59 -17.08
N VAL A 32 6.00 -1.10 -16.98
CA VAL A 32 6.78 -1.17 -15.74
C VAL A 32 7.30 0.21 -15.37
N THR A 33 7.48 0.46 -14.08
CA THR A 33 8.25 1.63 -13.63
C THR A 33 9.73 1.25 -13.48
N PRO A 34 10.65 1.80 -14.29
CA PRO A 34 12.06 1.41 -14.33
C PRO A 34 12.86 1.96 -13.14
N LEU A 35 12.60 1.44 -11.95
CA LEU A 35 13.17 1.89 -10.68
C LEU A 35 14.42 1.10 -10.25
N GLY A 36 14.75 0.00 -10.93
CA GLY A 36 15.79 -0.95 -10.51
C GLY A 36 15.22 -2.12 -9.71
N GLU A 37 16.09 -2.96 -9.12
CA GLU A 37 15.65 -4.06 -8.27
C GLU A 37 14.90 -3.55 -7.03
N THR A 38 15.51 -2.57 -6.35
CA THR A 38 14.91 -1.82 -5.25
C THR A 38 15.01 -0.32 -5.51
N ALA A 39 14.10 0.45 -4.93
CA ALA A 39 14.16 1.91 -4.98
C ALA A 39 13.73 2.55 -3.68
N THR A 40 14.30 3.70 -3.40
CA THR A 40 14.04 4.45 -2.17
C THR A 40 12.66 5.09 -2.21
N LEU A 41 11.85 4.81 -1.19
CA LEU A 41 10.52 5.38 -0.99
C LEU A 41 10.65 6.85 -0.55
N THR A 42 10.55 7.75 -1.51
CA THR A 42 10.64 9.20 -1.34
C THR A 42 9.38 9.87 -1.89
N HIS A 43 9.23 11.18 -1.72
CA HIS A 43 8.08 11.93 -2.28
C HIS A 43 8.03 11.94 -3.82
N SER A 44 9.06 11.46 -4.52
CA SER A 44 9.03 11.27 -5.98
C SER A 44 8.64 9.84 -6.40
N HIS A 45 8.52 8.92 -5.43
CA HIS A 45 8.30 7.51 -5.68
C HIS A 45 6.81 7.25 -6.01
N PRO A 46 6.48 6.42 -7.01
CA PRO A 46 5.08 6.18 -7.41
C PRO A 46 4.15 5.79 -6.26
N ALA A 47 4.61 4.92 -5.35
CA ALA A 47 3.85 4.50 -4.17
C ALA A 47 3.48 5.62 -3.17
N PHE A 48 4.03 6.83 -3.29
CA PHE A 48 3.78 7.90 -2.33
C PHE A 48 2.29 8.33 -2.32
N GLY A 49 1.67 8.34 -1.13
CA GLY A 49 0.26 8.62 -0.87
C GLY A 49 -0.15 10.09 -0.97
N GLY A 50 0.35 10.81 -1.98
CA GLY A 50 0.05 12.22 -2.20
C GLY A 50 0.59 12.73 -3.53
N LEU A 51 0.76 14.05 -3.63
CA LEU A 51 1.38 14.67 -4.82
C LEU A 51 2.83 14.25 -4.94
N LEU A 52 3.21 13.73 -6.10
CA LEU A 52 4.62 13.44 -6.39
C LEU A 52 5.42 14.73 -6.54
N ARG A 53 6.58 14.80 -5.89
CA ARG A 53 7.49 15.95 -5.89
C ARG A 53 8.88 15.54 -6.36
N GLY A 54 9.58 16.40 -7.09
CA GLY A 54 10.96 16.14 -7.54
C GLY A 54 11.06 15.38 -8.87
N LYS A 55 12.08 14.52 -9.01
CA LYS A 55 12.36 13.80 -10.26
C LYS A 55 11.55 12.50 -10.31
N ILE A 56 10.40 12.56 -10.97
CA ILE A 56 9.50 11.43 -11.15
C ILE A 56 9.99 10.52 -12.27
N VAL A 57 10.09 9.22 -12.00
CA VAL A 57 10.41 8.20 -13.00
C VAL A 57 9.15 7.86 -13.77
N LYS A 58 9.22 7.89 -15.11
CA LYS A 58 8.08 7.61 -15.97
C LYS A 58 7.97 6.10 -16.25
N PRO A 59 6.76 5.53 -16.23
CA PRO A 59 6.53 4.17 -16.68
C PRO A 59 6.93 3.96 -18.16
N VAL A 60 7.31 2.75 -18.52
CA VAL A 60 7.70 2.35 -19.87
C VAL A 60 7.13 1.00 -20.25
N VAL A 61 6.76 0.82 -21.52
CA VAL A 61 6.46 -0.50 -22.08
C VAL A 61 7.77 -1.22 -22.40
N LEU A 62 7.92 -2.44 -21.89
CA LEU A 62 9.03 -3.30 -22.26
C LEU A 62 8.74 -3.89 -23.65
N THR A 63 9.64 -3.67 -24.61
CA THR A 63 9.57 -4.30 -25.93
C THR A 63 10.79 -5.19 -26.12
N GLU A 64 10.72 -6.23 -26.96
CA GLU A 64 11.87 -7.09 -27.28
C GLU A 64 13.12 -6.32 -27.75
N GLN A 65 12.93 -5.15 -28.38
CA GLN A 65 14.03 -4.27 -28.81
C GLN A 65 14.73 -3.57 -27.64
N ASN A 66 14.02 -3.28 -26.55
CA ASN A 66 14.60 -2.72 -25.32
C ASN A 66 15.44 -3.75 -24.55
N GLY A 67 15.09 -5.04 -24.64
CA GLY A 67 15.87 -6.14 -24.05
C GLY A 67 17.32 -6.24 -24.57
N ARG A 68 17.59 -5.85 -25.82
CA ARG A 68 18.95 -5.79 -26.38
C ARG A 68 19.73 -4.53 -26.01
N ALA A 69 19.04 -3.42 -25.71
CA ALA A 69 19.67 -2.19 -25.20
C ALA A 69 19.96 -2.27 -23.68
N ALA A 70 19.15 -3.04 -22.94
CA ALA A 70 19.35 -3.35 -21.52
C ALA A 70 20.66 -4.11 -21.23
N ALA A 71 21.24 -4.79 -22.23
CA ALA A 71 22.57 -5.42 -22.11
C ALA A 71 23.72 -4.41 -21.86
N ARG A 72 23.48 -3.10 -21.93
CA ARG A 72 24.44 -2.05 -21.53
C ARG A 72 24.11 -1.34 -20.22
N ASN A 73 22.93 -1.57 -19.63
CA ASN A 73 22.49 -1.06 -18.32
C ASN A 73 21.58 -2.12 -17.67
N LEU A 74 22.18 -3.18 -17.10
CA LEU A 74 21.50 -4.40 -16.65
C LEU A 74 20.44 -4.20 -15.54
N GLU A 75 20.47 -3.08 -14.82
CA GLU A 75 19.54 -2.82 -13.71
C GLU A 75 18.28 -2.02 -14.10
N ALA A 76 18.28 -1.32 -15.24
CA ALA A 76 17.30 -0.24 -15.47
C ALA A 76 15.94 -0.70 -16.01
N GLN A 77 15.78 -1.92 -16.52
CA GLN A 77 14.55 -2.36 -17.21
C GLN A 77 14.27 -3.85 -16.97
N LEU A 78 14.10 -4.23 -15.71
CA LEU A 78 13.55 -5.56 -15.36
C LEU A 78 12.05 -5.57 -15.62
N SER A 79 11.52 -6.68 -16.15
CA SER A 79 10.08 -6.97 -16.00
C SER A 79 9.76 -7.13 -14.52
N ASP A 80 8.51 -6.93 -14.13
CA ASP A 80 8.13 -7.05 -12.73
C ASP A 80 8.33 -8.47 -12.19
N VAL A 81 8.11 -9.50 -13.01
CA VAL A 81 8.47 -10.88 -12.67
C VAL A 81 9.97 -11.00 -12.41
N ALA A 82 10.82 -10.53 -13.33
CA ALA A 82 12.27 -10.61 -13.18
C ALA A 82 12.77 -9.82 -11.95
N ARG A 83 12.10 -8.73 -11.59
CA ARG A 83 12.38 -7.96 -10.39
C ARG A 83 12.09 -8.76 -9.12
N LEU A 84 10.94 -9.42 -9.05
CA LEU A 84 10.61 -10.32 -7.93
C LEU A 84 11.62 -11.47 -7.85
N GLU A 85 11.98 -12.08 -8.99
CA GLU A 85 12.96 -13.18 -9.03
C GLU A 85 14.36 -12.76 -8.58
N SER A 86 14.81 -11.58 -9.00
CA SER A 86 16.09 -11.00 -8.57
C SER A 86 16.10 -10.82 -7.06
N PHE A 87 15.06 -10.17 -6.53
CA PHE A 87 14.96 -9.86 -5.10
C PHE A 87 14.85 -11.12 -4.23
N PHE A 88 13.98 -12.08 -4.59
CA PHE A 88 13.81 -13.31 -3.81
C PHE A 88 14.90 -14.35 -4.08
N GLY A 89 15.73 -14.17 -5.12
CA GLY A 89 16.76 -15.12 -5.52
C GLY A 89 16.21 -16.47 -5.99
N THR A 90 14.93 -16.52 -6.42
CA THR A 90 14.25 -17.74 -6.85
C THR A 90 13.22 -17.43 -7.92
N ALA A 91 13.02 -18.38 -8.84
CA ALA A 91 12.05 -18.23 -9.92
C ALA A 91 10.62 -18.14 -9.37
N MET A 92 9.81 -17.27 -9.98
CA MET A 92 8.38 -17.22 -9.70
C MET A 92 7.73 -18.47 -10.28
N GLU A 93 6.81 -19.07 -9.54
CA GLU A 93 5.94 -20.11 -10.08
C GLU A 93 4.93 -19.47 -11.03
N THR A 94 4.90 -19.94 -12.28
CA THR A 94 4.04 -19.41 -13.34
C THR A 94 3.12 -20.46 -13.95
N ASN A 95 3.22 -21.72 -13.53
CA ASN A 95 2.32 -22.76 -13.98
C ASN A 95 0.97 -22.64 -13.26
N TYR A 96 -0.09 -22.47 -14.05
CA TYR A 96 -1.45 -22.32 -13.57
C TYR A 96 -1.90 -23.45 -12.62
N ASN A 97 -1.61 -24.71 -12.98
CA ASN A 97 -2.04 -25.84 -12.16
C ASN A 97 -1.28 -25.89 -10.83
N VAL A 98 0.02 -25.55 -10.82
CA VAL A 98 0.81 -25.51 -9.58
C VAL A 98 0.30 -24.41 -8.65
N LEU A 99 0.08 -23.20 -9.17
CA LEU A 99 -0.47 -22.09 -8.39
C LEU A 99 -1.84 -22.43 -7.82
N LYS A 100 -2.73 -23.01 -8.64
CA LYS A 100 -4.06 -23.46 -8.22
C LYS A 100 -4.01 -24.54 -7.13
N ASP A 101 -3.20 -25.58 -7.32
CA ASP A 101 -3.25 -26.76 -6.45
C ASP A 101 -2.45 -26.58 -5.16
N SER A 102 -1.36 -25.80 -5.20
CA SER A 102 -0.41 -25.66 -4.08
C SER A 102 -0.48 -24.29 -3.39
N TYR A 103 -0.96 -23.26 -4.08
CA TYR A 103 -0.94 -21.87 -3.60
C TYR A 103 -2.28 -21.16 -3.85
N SER A 104 -3.41 -21.86 -3.69
CA SER A 104 -4.75 -21.27 -3.91
C SER A 104 -5.17 -20.26 -2.84
N THR A 105 -4.53 -20.26 -1.68
CA THR A 105 -4.76 -19.27 -0.63
C THR A 105 -3.55 -19.16 0.28
N ALA A 106 -3.35 -17.96 0.84
CA ALA A 106 -2.50 -17.77 1.99
C ALA A 106 -2.97 -16.56 2.81
N VAL A 107 -2.63 -16.57 4.09
CA VAL A 107 -2.86 -15.50 5.07
C VAL A 107 -1.52 -15.18 5.73
N CYS A 108 -1.30 -13.91 6.08
CA CYS A 108 -0.12 -13.50 6.83
C CYS A 108 -0.10 -14.16 8.22
N ASP A 109 1.07 -14.64 8.65
CA ASP A 109 1.25 -15.21 9.99
C ASP A 109 0.99 -14.17 11.10
N VAL A 110 1.38 -12.92 10.83
CA VAL A 110 1.08 -11.75 11.67
C VAL A 110 0.26 -10.79 10.83
N LEU A 111 -0.96 -10.49 11.27
CA LEU A 111 -1.82 -9.56 10.58
C LEU A 111 -1.26 -8.13 10.68
N PRO A 112 -1.16 -7.39 9.56
CA PRO A 112 -0.86 -5.98 9.59
C PRO A 112 -1.89 -5.20 10.41
N TRP A 113 -1.42 -4.41 11.37
CA TRP A 113 -2.31 -3.66 12.25
C TRP A 113 -2.97 -2.47 11.54
N SER A 114 -4.19 -2.14 11.98
CA SER A 114 -4.90 -0.95 11.49
C SER A 114 -4.40 0.30 12.19
N GLY A 115 -4.30 1.39 11.43
CA GLY A 115 -3.89 2.73 11.86
C GLY A 115 -4.41 3.79 10.90
N ASP A 116 -4.11 5.06 11.15
CA ASP A 116 -4.55 6.15 10.27
C ASP A 116 -3.48 6.48 9.23
N PHE A 117 -3.90 7.03 8.10
CA PHE A 117 -3.00 7.57 7.09
C PHE A 117 -2.56 9.01 7.41
N TRP A 118 -2.94 9.57 8.57
CA TRP A 118 -2.55 10.89 9.06
C TRP A 118 -2.67 11.99 7.99
N PRO A 119 -3.92 12.38 7.64
CA PRO A 119 -4.18 13.24 6.50
C PRO A 119 -3.40 14.56 6.55
N THR A 120 -2.83 14.95 5.42
CA THR A 120 -2.03 16.18 5.27
C THR A 120 -2.87 17.41 5.65
N TYR A 121 -4.15 17.45 5.24
CA TYR A 121 -5.06 18.55 5.56
C TYR A 121 -5.39 18.68 7.06
N LYS A 122 -5.18 17.62 7.85
CA LYS A 122 -5.27 17.63 9.32
C LYS A 122 -3.95 17.93 10.01
N ASP A 123 -2.92 18.32 9.25
CA ASP A 123 -1.56 18.58 9.71
C ASP A 123 -0.76 17.33 10.14
N GLY A 124 -1.07 16.18 9.53
CA GLY A 124 -0.34 14.93 9.78
C GLY A 124 -0.46 14.47 11.24
N ILE A 125 0.65 14.04 11.84
CA ILE A 125 0.67 13.58 13.25
C ILE A 125 0.60 14.72 14.28
N ASN A 126 0.46 15.98 13.86
CA ASN A 126 0.06 17.08 14.74
C ASN A 126 -1.45 17.04 15.05
N ALA A 127 -2.22 16.22 14.35
CA ALA A 127 -3.65 16.08 14.61
C ALA A 127 -3.89 15.54 16.03
N VAL A 128 -4.77 16.22 16.77
CA VAL A 128 -5.27 15.74 18.06
C VAL A 128 -6.35 14.70 17.78
N TRP A 129 -6.03 13.43 18.05
CA TRP A 129 -6.96 12.32 17.83
C TRP A 129 -7.84 12.02 19.05
N LYS A 130 -7.37 12.40 20.26
CA LYS A 130 -8.06 12.18 21.53
C LYS A 130 -8.33 13.51 22.24
N ASP A 131 -9.61 13.78 22.49
CA ASP A 131 -10.06 15.03 23.10
C ASP A 131 -9.44 15.24 24.49
N GLY A 132 -8.85 16.43 24.69
CA GLY A 132 -8.24 16.82 25.96
C GLY A 132 -6.79 16.35 26.13
N GLU A 133 -6.21 15.66 25.15
CA GLU A 133 -4.81 15.26 25.17
C GLU A 133 -3.96 15.95 24.09
N PRO A 134 -2.64 16.06 24.29
CA PRO A 134 -1.71 16.51 23.25
C PRO A 134 -1.68 15.59 22.03
N SER A 135 -1.30 16.13 20.87
CA SER A 135 -1.08 15.34 19.64
C SER A 135 0.10 14.36 19.78
N PRO A 136 0.20 13.29 18.95
CA PRO A 136 1.35 12.39 18.96
C PRO A 136 2.69 13.13 18.82
N ALA A 137 2.75 14.13 17.94
CA ALA A 137 3.96 14.95 17.76
C ALA A 137 4.32 15.75 19.01
N GLU A 138 3.33 16.40 19.65
CA GLU A 138 3.54 17.16 20.89
C GLU A 138 3.98 16.26 22.05
N LYS A 139 3.40 15.05 22.15
CA LYS A 139 3.79 14.04 23.13
C LYS A 139 5.25 13.64 22.96
N TYR A 140 5.68 13.33 21.73
CA TYR A 140 7.08 12.98 21.45
C TYR A 140 8.03 14.13 21.78
N ALA A 141 7.75 15.34 21.28
CA ALA A 141 8.60 16.50 21.58
C ALA A 141 8.74 16.73 23.09
N THR A 142 7.62 16.67 23.84
CA THR A 142 7.62 16.85 25.29
C THR A 142 8.42 15.76 26.01
N ALA A 143 8.17 14.49 25.68
CA ALA A 143 8.81 13.36 26.36
C ALA A 143 10.33 13.31 26.11
N PHE A 144 10.79 13.72 24.93
CA PHE A 144 12.20 13.67 24.54
C PHE A 144 12.91 15.02 24.65
N GLY A 145 12.27 16.02 25.26
CA GLY A 145 12.90 17.31 25.58
C GLY A 145 13.22 18.18 24.36
N LEU A 146 12.45 18.04 23.28
CA LEU A 146 12.51 18.87 22.09
C LEU A 146 11.66 20.13 22.26
N ASP A 147 11.97 21.17 21.48
CA ASP A 147 11.12 22.34 21.38
C ASP A 147 9.82 21.97 20.64
N VAL A 148 8.70 22.01 21.36
CA VAL A 148 7.38 21.54 20.86
C VAL A 148 6.97 22.29 19.60
N ASP A 149 7.07 23.63 19.60
CA ASP A 149 6.65 24.45 18.48
C ASP A 149 7.51 24.20 17.24
N ALA A 150 8.84 24.16 17.40
CA ALA A 150 9.77 23.87 16.32
C ALA A 150 9.56 22.46 15.75
N PHE A 151 9.37 21.47 16.61
CA PHE A 151 9.13 20.08 16.20
C PHE A 151 7.83 19.95 15.41
N MET A 152 6.70 20.45 15.94
CA MET A 152 5.41 20.41 15.25
C MET A 152 5.42 21.21 13.94
N ASN A 153 6.16 22.32 13.88
CA ASN A 153 6.38 23.05 12.63
C ASN A 153 7.19 22.22 11.61
N GLY A 154 8.22 21.50 12.08
CA GLY A 154 8.99 20.57 11.26
C GLY A 154 8.13 19.45 10.68
N ILE A 155 7.29 18.82 11.50
CA ILE A 155 6.29 17.82 11.06
C ILE A 155 5.38 18.43 9.98
N SER A 156 4.82 19.61 10.24
CA SER A 156 3.91 20.26 9.29
C SER A 156 4.58 20.58 7.95
N LEU A 157 5.85 21.02 7.96
CA LEU A 157 6.63 21.28 6.75
C LEU A 157 6.96 20.01 5.97
N SER A 158 7.11 18.88 6.66
CA SER A 158 7.40 17.57 6.05
C SER A 158 6.14 16.96 5.41
N THR A 159 5.08 16.80 6.20
CA THR A 159 3.93 15.93 5.88
C THR A 159 2.57 16.55 6.19
N GLY A 160 2.53 17.76 6.76
CA GLY A 160 1.29 18.44 7.15
C GLY A 160 0.93 19.62 6.27
N VAL A 161 0.18 20.56 6.84
CA VAL A 161 -0.40 21.71 6.13
C VAL A 161 0.67 22.62 5.52
N LEU A 162 1.77 22.88 6.24
CA LEU A 162 2.81 23.77 5.73
C LEU A 162 3.59 23.17 4.56
N SER A 163 3.58 21.84 4.40
CA SER A 163 4.22 21.18 3.25
C SER A 163 3.59 21.62 1.91
N GLU A 164 2.34 22.12 1.94
CA GLU A 164 1.58 22.58 0.78
C GLU A 164 1.78 24.08 0.47
N SER A 165 2.55 24.80 1.30
CA SER A 165 2.88 26.19 1.02
C SER A 165 3.76 26.39 -0.23
N TYR A 166 4.45 25.33 -0.67
CA TYR A 166 5.40 25.35 -1.78
C TYR A 166 4.87 24.67 -3.05
N THR A 167 3.65 24.12 -3.03
CA THR A 167 3.09 23.31 -4.11
C THR A 167 2.17 24.11 -5.05
N GLY A 168 2.01 25.41 -4.81
CA GLY A 168 1.09 26.26 -5.56
C GLY A 168 -0.38 26.06 -5.17
N SER A 169 -0.65 25.35 -4.06
CA SER A 169 -1.97 25.17 -3.50
C SER A 169 -2.65 26.51 -3.19
N SER A 170 -3.93 26.62 -3.52
CA SER A 170 -4.73 27.80 -3.26
C SER A 170 -4.83 28.06 -1.75
N THR A 171 -4.67 29.31 -1.34
CA THR A 171 -4.88 29.70 0.06
C THR A 171 -6.38 29.70 0.39
N CYS A 172 -6.73 29.32 1.62
CA CYS A 172 -8.12 29.28 2.08
C CYS A 172 -8.25 29.79 3.52
N SER A 173 -9.47 30.14 3.92
CA SER A 173 -9.85 30.41 5.31
C SER A 173 -10.96 29.48 5.80
N SER A 174 -11.61 28.75 4.90
CA SER A 174 -12.70 27.82 5.17
C SER A 174 -12.82 26.78 4.05
N ASP A 175 -13.52 25.68 4.32
CA ASP A 175 -13.73 24.61 3.33
C ASP A 175 -14.46 25.10 2.07
N SER A 176 -15.27 26.15 2.16
CA SER A 176 -15.98 26.71 1.00
C SER A 176 -15.07 27.44 0.01
N ASP A 177 -13.82 27.72 0.40
CA ASP A 177 -12.82 28.32 -0.51
C ASP A 177 -12.14 27.25 -1.40
N CYS A 178 -12.46 25.97 -1.18
CA CYS A 178 -11.80 24.84 -1.81
C CYS A 178 -12.73 24.06 -2.74
N ASP A 179 -12.17 23.60 -3.86
CA ASP A 179 -12.86 22.81 -4.89
C ASP A 179 -12.23 21.42 -5.04
N GLY A 180 -12.85 20.56 -5.86
CA GLY A 180 -12.24 19.30 -6.31
C GLY A 180 -11.99 18.27 -5.20
N GLY A 181 -12.82 18.28 -4.15
CA GLY A 181 -12.67 17.37 -3.01
C GLY A 181 -11.55 17.74 -2.03
N SER A 182 -10.98 18.94 -2.16
CA SER A 182 -10.04 19.50 -1.18
C SER A 182 -10.77 20.10 0.02
N LEU A 183 -10.14 20.08 1.20
CA LEU A 183 -10.59 20.80 2.39
C LEU A 183 -9.54 21.83 2.82
N CYS A 184 -9.96 22.81 3.62
CA CYS A 184 -9.06 23.85 4.08
C CYS A 184 -8.23 23.36 5.26
N GLY A 185 -6.96 23.07 5.02
CA GLY A 185 -6.00 22.69 6.05
C GLY A 185 -5.61 23.89 6.90
N LEU A 186 -6.13 23.98 8.12
CA LEU A 186 -5.85 25.06 9.07
C LEU A 186 -5.06 24.52 10.27
N ARG A 187 -3.97 25.20 10.62
CA ARG A 187 -3.16 24.84 11.80
C ARG A 187 -3.65 25.57 13.04
N GLY A 188 -4.02 24.81 14.08
CA GLY A 188 -4.38 25.36 15.38
C GLY A 188 -5.41 26.50 15.28
N LYS A 189 -5.00 27.72 15.64
CA LYS A 189 -5.85 28.93 15.59
C LYS A 189 -5.55 29.84 14.39
N ALA A 190 -4.81 29.38 13.39
CA ALA A 190 -4.54 30.15 12.18
C ALA A 190 -5.84 30.46 11.42
N THR A 191 -5.91 31.65 10.83
CA THR A 191 -7.08 32.11 10.05
C THR A 191 -6.93 31.90 8.55
N SER A 192 -5.78 31.38 8.12
CA SER A 192 -5.48 31.06 6.73
C SER A 192 -4.67 29.78 6.64
N GLY A 193 -4.89 29.01 5.59
CA GLY A 193 -4.22 27.76 5.29
C GLY A 193 -4.23 27.49 3.79
N TYR A 194 -4.26 26.22 3.42
CA TYR A 194 -4.23 25.78 2.02
C TYR A 194 -5.36 24.81 1.73
N CYS A 195 -5.89 24.84 0.51
CA CYS A 195 -6.79 23.80 0.02
C CYS A 195 -5.97 22.55 -0.30
N ILE A 196 -6.22 21.48 0.44
CA ILE A 196 -5.44 20.25 0.37
C ILE A 196 -6.38 19.09 0.02
N PRO A 197 -6.09 18.29 -1.02
CA PRO A 197 -6.85 17.08 -1.31
C PRO A 197 -6.91 16.16 -0.09
N THR A 198 -8.11 15.67 0.25
CA THR A 198 -8.31 14.91 1.50
C THR A 198 -7.65 13.53 1.50
N TRP A 199 -7.24 13.03 0.34
CA TRP A 199 -6.53 11.75 0.21
C TRP A 199 -5.02 11.86 0.42
N TYR A 200 -4.44 13.07 0.47
CA TYR A 200 -3.01 13.22 0.74
C TYR A 200 -2.70 12.81 2.17
N GLY A 201 -1.73 11.92 2.34
CA GLY A 201 -1.20 11.55 3.65
C GLY A 201 -0.12 10.48 3.56
N LEU A 202 -0.05 9.67 4.60
CA LEU A 202 1.02 8.73 4.92
C LEU A 202 0.58 7.28 4.77
N CYS A 203 -0.37 6.97 3.87
CA CYS A 203 -0.84 5.60 3.68
C CYS A 203 0.30 4.65 3.28
N HIS A 204 1.27 5.13 2.47
CA HIS A 204 2.47 4.35 2.11
C HIS A 204 3.32 3.99 3.32
N ALA A 205 3.52 4.94 4.22
CA ALA A 205 4.38 4.77 5.39
C ALA A 205 3.68 3.92 6.47
N TRP A 206 2.37 4.15 6.68
CA TRP A 206 1.56 3.33 7.59
C TRP A 206 1.54 1.88 7.11
N ALA A 207 1.22 1.63 5.83
CA ALA A 207 1.15 0.28 5.29
C ALA A 207 2.51 -0.44 5.45
N ALA A 208 3.62 0.23 5.18
CA ALA A 208 4.97 -0.31 5.38
C ALA A 208 5.27 -0.63 6.86
N ALA A 209 4.94 0.28 7.77
CA ALA A 209 5.12 0.07 9.21
C ALA A 209 4.24 -1.08 9.72
N ALA A 210 3.01 -1.20 9.23
CA ALA A 210 2.06 -2.25 9.61
C ALA A 210 2.52 -3.65 9.20
N LEU A 211 3.30 -3.78 8.11
CA LEU A 211 3.87 -5.06 7.70
C LEU A 211 5.04 -5.51 8.60
N PHE A 212 5.82 -4.58 9.13
CA PHE A 212 7.11 -4.88 9.76
C PHE A 212 7.12 -4.75 11.28
N GLU A 213 6.33 -3.83 11.82
CA GLU A 213 6.36 -3.48 13.23
C GLU A 213 5.26 -4.19 14.00
N ALA A 214 5.61 -4.65 15.20
CA ALA A 214 4.64 -5.21 16.11
C ALA A 214 3.62 -4.14 16.53
N GLU A 215 2.36 -4.54 16.66
CA GLU A 215 1.31 -3.64 17.12
C GLU A 215 1.50 -3.30 18.62
N PRO A 216 1.54 -2.02 19.00
CA PRO A 216 1.55 -1.62 20.41
C PRO A 216 0.32 -2.15 21.14
N LYS A 217 0.49 -2.71 22.34
CA LYS A 217 -0.57 -3.42 23.06
C LYS A 217 -1.22 -2.64 24.19
N CYS A 218 -0.47 -1.77 24.85
CA CYS A 218 -0.91 -0.99 26.01
C CYS A 218 -0.30 0.41 26.01
N ASP A 219 -0.80 1.27 26.89
CA ASP A 219 -0.24 2.60 27.11
C ASP A 219 1.15 2.54 27.75
N VAL A 220 2.04 3.45 27.35
CA VAL A 220 3.41 3.57 27.88
C VAL A 220 3.61 4.94 28.52
N GLN A 221 4.28 4.97 29.67
CA GLN A 221 4.63 6.20 30.38
C GLN A 221 6.10 6.54 30.15
N LYS A 222 6.37 7.64 29.43
CA LYS A 222 7.73 8.14 29.22
C LYS A 222 7.84 9.58 29.68
N ASN A 223 8.70 9.84 30.66
CA ASN A 223 8.98 11.19 31.16
C ASN A 223 7.71 12.02 31.51
N ASN A 224 6.74 11.36 32.17
CA ASN A 224 5.41 11.90 32.53
C ASN A 224 4.45 12.18 31.36
N VAL A 225 4.73 11.61 30.18
CA VAL A 225 3.83 11.63 29.03
C VAL A 225 3.30 10.22 28.80
N THR A 226 1.98 10.08 28.73
CA THR A 226 1.30 8.84 28.33
C THR A 226 1.25 8.74 26.82
N PHE A 227 1.82 7.68 26.26
CA PHE A 227 1.67 7.29 24.86
C PHE A 227 0.66 6.16 24.74
N HIS A 228 -0.42 6.39 24.00
CA HIS A 228 -1.38 5.36 23.63
C HIS A 228 -0.91 4.58 22.40
N SER A 229 -1.61 3.49 22.06
CA SER A 229 -1.31 2.71 20.85
C SER A 229 -1.37 3.57 19.60
N VAL A 230 -2.40 4.43 19.48
CA VAL A 230 -2.53 5.38 18.35
C VAL A 230 -1.35 6.34 18.26
N ASP A 231 -0.83 6.85 19.40
CA ASP A 231 0.33 7.76 19.40
C ASP A 231 1.58 7.06 18.87
N MET A 232 1.85 5.84 19.33
CA MET A 232 3.00 5.05 18.88
C MET A 232 2.88 4.66 17.40
N LYS A 233 1.68 4.26 16.94
CA LYS A 233 1.36 4.01 15.52
C LYS A 233 1.57 5.27 14.66
N ALA A 234 1.22 6.45 15.18
CA ALA A 234 1.46 7.72 14.50
C ALA A 234 2.96 8.00 14.30
N LEU A 235 3.73 7.88 15.37
CA LEU A 235 5.16 8.18 15.37
C LEU A 235 5.93 7.24 14.45
N ILE A 236 5.62 5.94 14.49
CA ILE A 236 6.29 4.97 13.61
C ILE A 236 5.89 5.17 12.14
N THR A 237 4.63 5.53 11.87
CA THR A 237 4.18 5.90 10.52
C THR A 237 4.94 7.11 10.00
N GLN A 238 5.02 8.19 10.77
CA GLN A 238 5.78 9.39 10.40
C GLN A 238 7.27 9.09 10.20
N LEU A 239 7.82 8.15 10.97
CA LEU A 239 9.20 7.72 10.81
C LEU A 239 9.43 6.98 9.50
N TYR A 240 8.56 6.04 9.13
CA TYR A 240 8.69 5.27 7.88
C TYR A 240 8.63 6.17 6.64
N ASP A 241 7.89 7.29 6.69
CA ASP A 241 7.90 8.33 5.66
C ASP A 241 9.27 9.01 5.54
N GLY A 242 9.82 9.48 6.66
CA GLY A 242 11.10 10.20 6.70
C GLY A 242 12.35 9.32 6.62
N ALA A 243 12.22 7.99 6.77
CA ALA A 243 13.34 7.05 6.81
C ALA A 243 13.94 6.72 5.45
N ALA A 244 13.21 7.02 4.36
CA ALA A 244 13.62 6.72 3.00
C ALA A 244 14.05 5.24 2.82
N ILE A 245 13.16 4.31 3.21
CA ILE A 245 13.43 2.87 3.08
C ILE A 245 13.43 2.44 1.61
N ASP A 246 14.23 1.43 1.28
CA ASP A 246 14.19 0.82 -0.04
C ASP A 246 13.03 -0.16 -0.16
N VAL A 247 12.37 -0.16 -1.32
CA VAL A 247 11.19 -0.99 -1.63
C VAL A 247 11.38 -1.72 -2.95
N VAL A 248 10.75 -2.89 -3.08
CA VAL A 248 10.52 -3.54 -4.36
C VAL A 248 9.18 -3.06 -4.87
N PHE A 249 9.19 -2.33 -5.99
CA PHE A 249 7.98 -1.79 -6.61
C PHE A 249 7.75 -2.44 -7.98
N THR A 250 6.51 -2.86 -8.20
CA THR A 250 6.05 -3.52 -9.43
C THR A 250 4.77 -2.86 -9.94
N GLY A 251 4.67 -2.74 -11.25
CA GLY A 251 3.63 -2.00 -11.94
C GLY A 251 3.94 -0.52 -12.16
N ALA A 252 2.90 0.27 -12.33
CA ALA A 252 2.94 1.68 -12.67
C ALA A 252 1.87 2.46 -11.92
N ARG A 253 2.18 3.74 -11.66
CA ARG A 253 1.18 4.68 -11.13
C ARG A 253 0.50 5.43 -12.27
N PHE A 254 -0.82 5.39 -12.32
CA PHE A 254 -1.61 6.30 -13.14
C PHE A 254 -1.56 7.72 -12.56
N ASN A 255 -1.24 8.70 -13.41
CA ASN A 255 -1.17 10.13 -13.03
C ASN A 255 -2.04 11.01 -13.95
N GLY A 256 -2.87 10.38 -14.78
CA GLY A 256 -3.77 11.07 -15.71
C GLY A 256 -5.08 11.51 -15.05
N PRO A 257 -5.94 12.23 -15.79
CA PRO A 257 -7.27 12.54 -15.32
C PRO A 257 -8.18 11.31 -15.35
N ASP A 258 -9.07 11.18 -14.37
CA ASP A 258 -10.03 10.07 -14.33
C ASP A 258 -11.13 10.19 -15.39
N SER A 259 -11.40 11.42 -15.86
CA SER A 259 -12.49 11.77 -16.78
C SER A 259 -12.06 12.79 -17.86
N PRO A 260 -12.57 12.68 -19.11
CA PRO A 260 -13.39 11.57 -19.62
C PRO A 260 -12.60 10.25 -19.67
N GLU A 261 -13.32 9.13 -19.59
CA GLU A 261 -12.69 7.81 -19.79
C GLU A 261 -12.37 7.61 -21.27
N GLU A 262 -11.14 7.20 -21.55
CA GLU A 262 -10.67 6.86 -22.90
C GLU A 262 -10.51 5.34 -22.98
N LEU A 263 -11.42 4.70 -23.72
CA LEU A 263 -11.53 3.24 -23.81
C LEU A 263 -11.36 2.75 -25.25
N ASP A 264 -10.67 1.63 -25.41
CA ASP A 264 -10.58 0.92 -26.68
C ASP A 264 -11.92 0.24 -27.05
N LYS A 265 -11.98 -0.33 -28.25
CA LYS A 265 -13.20 -1.01 -28.75
C LYS A 265 -13.64 -2.24 -27.93
N TYR A 266 -12.78 -2.74 -27.04
CA TYR A 266 -13.06 -3.84 -26.12
C TYR A 266 -13.40 -3.37 -24.70
N GLY A 267 -13.43 -2.05 -24.49
CA GLY A 267 -13.75 -1.42 -23.21
C GLY A 267 -12.57 -1.27 -22.27
N ARG A 268 -11.33 -1.57 -22.69
CA ARG A 268 -10.12 -1.41 -21.86
C ARG A 268 -9.62 0.02 -21.93
N TYR A 269 -8.97 0.54 -20.90
CA TYR A 269 -8.35 1.86 -20.97
C TYR A 269 -7.29 1.95 -22.07
N GLU A 270 -7.28 3.05 -22.83
CA GLU A 270 -6.26 3.28 -23.84
C GLU A 270 -4.87 3.52 -23.19
N ASP A 271 -4.83 4.21 -22.05
CA ASP A 271 -3.62 4.39 -21.25
C ASP A 271 -3.21 3.06 -20.59
N GLU A 272 -2.03 2.57 -20.96
CA GLU A 272 -1.48 1.34 -20.41
C GLU A 272 -1.18 1.41 -18.91
N ALA A 273 -0.81 2.59 -18.38
CA ALA A 273 -0.61 2.74 -16.94
C ALA A 273 -1.92 2.57 -16.16
N ARG A 274 -3.08 2.81 -16.80
CA ARG A 274 -4.41 2.56 -16.20
C ARG A 274 -4.91 1.13 -16.43
N ARG A 275 -4.23 0.34 -17.27
CA ARG A 275 -4.47 -1.10 -17.44
C ARG A 275 -3.58 -1.95 -16.52
N ASP A 276 -2.59 -1.32 -15.92
CA ASP A 276 -1.68 -1.95 -14.98
C ASP A 276 -2.32 -1.98 -13.58
N VAL A 277 -2.07 -2.97 -12.73
CA VAL A 277 -1.29 -4.19 -12.92
C VAL A 277 -1.93 -5.17 -13.89
N ASN A 278 -1.16 -5.76 -14.83
CA ASN A 278 -1.66 -6.85 -15.69
C ASN A 278 -2.21 -8.04 -14.86
N ALA A 279 -3.38 -8.56 -15.21
CA ALA A 279 -4.06 -9.62 -14.46
C ALA A 279 -3.23 -10.91 -14.28
N ALA A 280 -2.40 -11.28 -15.24
CA ALA A 280 -1.47 -12.40 -15.09
C ALA A 280 -0.39 -12.13 -14.05
N PHE A 281 0.22 -10.95 -14.11
CA PHE A 281 1.21 -10.56 -13.12
C PHE A 281 0.57 -10.51 -11.73
N PHE A 282 -0.63 -9.93 -11.59
CA PHE A 282 -1.38 -9.94 -10.34
C PHE A 282 -1.52 -11.37 -9.78
N HIS A 283 -2.04 -12.31 -10.58
CA HIS A 283 -2.24 -13.70 -10.14
C HIS A 283 -0.93 -14.39 -9.70
N ILE A 284 0.14 -14.21 -10.48
CA ILE A 284 1.47 -14.75 -10.18
C ILE A 284 2.05 -14.10 -8.92
N ALA A 285 1.97 -12.78 -8.82
CA ALA A 285 2.58 -12.01 -7.73
C ALA A 285 1.92 -12.31 -6.39
N VAL A 286 0.58 -12.29 -6.30
CA VAL A 286 -0.10 -12.56 -5.01
C VAL A 286 0.19 -13.96 -4.50
N ALA A 287 0.19 -14.97 -5.38
CA ALA A 287 0.45 -16.35 -5.00
C ALA A 287 1.92 -16.61 -4.66
N ASN A 288 2.86 -15.99 -5.37
CA ASN A 288 4.27 -16.16 -5.05
C ASN A 288 4.66 -15.37 -3.81
N ILE A 289 4.32 -14.09 -3.71
CA ILE A 289 4.75 -13.23 -2.60
C ILE A 289 4.16 -13.72 -1.28
N LEU A 290 2.83 -13.88 -1.20
CA LEU A 290 2.21 -14.32 0.06
C LEU A 290 2.16 -15.84 0.21
N GLY A 291 1.84 -16.59 -0.86
CA GLY A 291 1.69 -18.04 -0.77
C GLY A 291 3.01 -18.80 -0.70
N LYS A 292 3.92 -18.54 -1.64
CA LYS A 292 5.19 -19.28 -1.76
C LYS A 292 6.29 -18.72 -0.85
N GLN A 293 6.41 -17.39 -0.74
CA GLN A 293 7.45 -16.75 0.07
C GLN A 293 7.00 -16.45 1.52
N GLY A 294 5.69 -16.54 1.82
CA GLY A 294 5.16 -16.22 3.14
C GLY A 294 5.33 -14.74 3.54
N ARG A 295 5.50 -13.85 2.56
CA ARG A 295 5.73 -12.42 2.80
C ARG A 295 4.48 -11.63 2.42
N SER A 296 4.09 -10.67 3.26
CA SER A 296 3.03 -9.74 2.88
C SER A 296 3.55 -8.65 1.92
N PHE A 297 2.62 -7.94 1.30
CA PHE A 297 2.86 -6.84 0.38
C PHE A 297 1.77 -5.77 0.52
N ILE A 298 1.96 -4.67 -0.18
CA ILE A 298 1.10 -3.49 -0.19
C ILE A 298 0.60 -3.30 -1.61
N VAL A 299 -0.66 -2.92 -1.76
CA VAL A 299 -1.24 -2.58 -3.06
C VAL A 299 -1.84 -1.19 -3.01
N ASP A 300 -1.82 -0.49 -4.13
CA ASP A 300 -2.80 0.56 -4.36
C ASP A 300 -4.14 -0.11 -4.67
N VAL A 301 -5.16 0.11 -3.85
CA VAL A 301 -6.51 -0.45 -4.08
C VAL A 301 -7.35 0.41 -5.02
N SER A 302 -6.79 1.52 -5.52
CA SER A 302 -7.38 2.38 -6.54
C SER A 302 -6.76 2.10 -7.90
N SER A 303 -7.51 2.40 -8.96
CA SER A 303 -7.07 2.48 -10.36
C SER A 303 -7.22 3.92 -10.91
N ASP A 304 -7.45 4.88 -10.01
CA ASP A 304 -7.72 6.29 -10.29
C ASP A 304 -6.53 7.17 -9.88
N LEU A 305 -6.65 8.50 -10.05
CA LEU A 305 -5.59 9.44 -9.70
C LEU A 305 -5.13 9.37 -8.23
N GLN A 306 -5.99 8.93 -7.31
CA GLN A 306 -5.67 8.85 -5.88
C GLN A 306 -4.92 7.57 -5.58
N VAL A 307 -3.88 7.69 -4.75
CA VAL A 307 -3.12 6.52 -4.28
C VAL A 307 -3.55 6.13 -2.88
N TRP A 308 -4.01 4.88 -2.72
CA TRP A 308 -4.43 4.31 -1.45
C TRP A 308 -3.70 3.00 -1.17
N ASN A 309 -2.56 3.10 -0.49
CA ASN A 309 -1.73 1.96 -0.11
C ASN A 309 -2.35 1.19 1.05
N GLN A 310 -2.65 -0.09 0.85
CA GLN A 310 -3.22 -0.95 1.87
C GLN A 310 -2.35 -2.21 2.08
N PRO A 311 -2.03 -2.58 3.33
CA PRO A 311 -1.26 -3.79 3.61
C PRO A 311 -2.14 -5.04 3.50
N ILE A 312 -1.69 -6.01 2.71
CA ILE A 312 -2.45 -7.23 2.42
C ILE A 312 -2.40 -8.21 3.60
N GLN A 313 -3.55 -8.78 3.94
CA GLN A 313 -3.68 -9.83 4.94
C GLN A 313 -3.74 -11.21 4.30
N LYS A 314 -4.48 -11.36 3.19
CA LYS A 314 -4.86 -12.65 2.64
C LYS A 314 -5.19 -12.56 1.15
N TYR A 315 -4.96 -13.64 0.42
CA TYR A 315 -5.61 -13.86 -0.88
C TYR A 315 -6.28 -15.24 -0.95
N GLU A 316 -7.30 -15.37 -1.81
CA GLU A 316 -8.01 -16.62 -2.07
C GLU A 316 -8.41 -16.72 -3.54
N PHE A 317 -8.04 -17.80 -4.20
CA PHE A 317 -8.56 -18.17 -5.52
C PHE A 317 -9.94 -18.80 -5.35
N LEU A 318 -10.99 -18.00 -5.59
CA LEU A 318 -12.38 -18.42 -5.48
C LEU A 318 -12.85 -19.21 -6.71
N GLU A 319 -12.33 -18.86 -7.88
CA GLU A 319 -12.61 -19.53 -9.15
C GLU A 319 -11.30 -19.64 -9.94
N THR A 320 -11.03 -20.83 -10.49
CA THR A 320 -9.95 -21.13 -11.42
C THR A 320 -10.42 -22.24 -12.37
N GLU A 321 -11.00 -21.86 -13.51
CA GLU A 321 -11.57 -22.80 -14.48
C GLU A 321 -11.01 -22.59 -15.88
N ILE A 322 -10.46 -23.62 -16.51
CA ILE A 322 -10.13 -23.60 -17.94
C ILE A 322 -11.43 -23.67 -18.74
N VAL A 323 -11.65 -22.70 -19.62
CA VAL A 323 -12.90 -22.51 -20.36
C VAL A 323 -12.69 -22.58 -21.87
N ASP A 324 -13.80 -22.68 -22.61
CA ASP A 324 -13.77 -22.56 -24.07
C ASP A 324 -13.36 -21.14 -24.47
N LYS A 325 -12.21 -21.04 -25.15
CA LYS A 325 -11.60 -19.77 -25.56
C LYS A 325 -12.53 -18.93 -26.46
N ALA A 326 -13.24 -19.56 -27.39
CA ALA A 326 -14.11 -18.85 -28.32
C ALA A 326 -15.36 -18.31 -27.61
N LYS A 327 -15.91 -19.08 -26.68
CA LYS A 327 -17.06 -18.70 -25.87
C LYS A 327 -16.73 -17.52 -24.95
N LEU A 328 -15.65 -17.60 -24.16
CA LEU A 328 -15.24 -16.50 -23.29
C LEU A 328 -14.97 -15.24 -24.11
N SER A 329 -14.23 -15.37 -25.22
CA SER A 329 -13.93 -14.23 -26.08
C SER A 329 -15.18 -13.58 -26.68
N LEU A 330 -16.16 -14.38 -27.07
CA LEU A 330 -17.42 -13.85 -27.61
C LEU A 330 -18.24 -13.13 -26.53
N GLU A 331 -18.26 -13.70 -25.31
CA GLU A 331 -18.99 -13.16 -24.16
C GLU A 331 -18.44 -11.80 -23.72
N TYR A 332 -17.11 -11.68 -23.57
CA TYR A 332 -16.47 -10.50 -22.99
C TYR A 332 -15.96 -9.48 -24.02
N PHE A 333 -15.57 -9.92 -25.21
CA PHE A 333 -14.90 -9.07 -26.21
C PHE A 333 -15.64 -9.00 -27.55
N GLY A 334 -16.83 -9.60 -27.64
CA GLY A 334 -17.69 -9.53 -28.82
C GLY A 334 -17.13 -10.23 -30.06
N SER A 335 -16.12 -11.10 -29.90
CA SER A 335 -15.46 -11.81 -31.00
C SER A 335 -15.21 -13.27 -30.64
N ALA A 336 -15.58 -14.21 -31.52
CA ALA A 336 -15.24 -15.63 -31.32
C ALA A 336 -13.73 -15.92 -31.47
N LYS A 337 -12.98 -15.06 -32.18
CA LYS A 337 -11.51 -15.09 -32.16
C LYS A 337 -11.02 -14.23 -31.01
N TYR A 338 -10.22 -14.82 -30.11
CA TYR A 338 -9.55 -14.08 -29.03
C TYR A 338 -8.62 -13.01 -29.61
N PRO A 339 -8.76 -11.73 -29.21
CA PRO A 339 -8.08 -10.63 -29.91
C PRO A 339 -6.73 -10.21 -29.33
N PHE A 340 -6.37 -10.66 -28.12
CA PHE A 340 -5.25 -10.07 -27.36
C PHE A 340 -3.94 -10.83 -27.51
N ASN A 341 -3.98 -12.16 -27.37
CA ASN A 341 -2.78 -12.97 -27.46
C ASN A 341 -2.98 -14.18 -28.38
N ASP A 342 -2.37 -14.15 -29.57
CA ASP A 342 -2.42 -15.25 -30.53
C ASP A 342 -1.61 -16.48 -30.05
N ALA A 343 -0.69 -16.34 -29.08
CA ALA A 343 0.06 -17.45 -28.48
C ALA A 343 -0.74 -18.21 -27.40
N ALA A 344 -1.83 -17.62 -26.89
CA ALA A 344 -2.69 -18.25 -25.90
C ALA A 344 -3.34 -19.52 -26.46
N THR A 345 -3.00 -20.68 -25.90
CA THR A 345 -3.60 -21.97 -26.25
C THR A 345 -4.91 -22.17 -25.51
N TYR A 346 -4.90 -21.95 -24.20
CA TYR A 346 -6.07 -22.04 -23.33
C TYR A 346 -6.38 -20.69 -22.69
N LEU A 347 -7.63 -20.50 -22.28
CA LEU A 347 -8.03 -19.43 -21.37
C LEU A 347 -8.55 -20.04 -20.07
N ALA A 348 -8.20 -19.44 -18.93
CA ALA A 348 -8.78 -19.78 -17.65
C ALA A 348 -9.52 -18.58 -17.05
N LYS A 349 -10.81 -18.73 -16.75
CA LYS A 349 -11.57 -17.75 -15.99
C LYS A 349 -11.20 -17.87 -14.52
N CYS A 350 -10.89 -16.73 -13.90
CA CYS A 350 -10.41 -16.65 -12.53
C CYS A 350 -11.19 -15.60 -11.74
N LYS A 351 -11.37 -15.90 -10.44
CA LYS A 351 -11.84 -14.94 -9.44
C LYS A 351 -10.95 -15.04 -8.22
N THR A 352 -10.34 -13.92 -7.82
CA THR A 352 -9.47 -13.86 -6.64
C THR A 352 -9.97 -12.83 -5.67
N ARG A 353 -10.16 -13.25 -4.42
CA ARG A 353 -10.38 -12.34 -3.30
C ARG A 353 -9.04 -11.87 -2.76
N LEU A 354 -8.86 -10.56 -2.69
CA LEU A 354 -7.76 -9.95 -1.95
C LEU A 354 -8.34 -9.27 -0.71
N THR A 355 -7.72 -9.50 0.44
CA THR A 355 -8.16 -8.97 1.73
C THR A 355 -7.04 -8.14 2.34
N TRP A 356 -7.34 -6.94 2.80
CA TRP A 356 -6.39 -5.99 3.39
C TRP A 356 -6.92 -5.37 4.68
N THR A 357 -5.99 -4.77 5.43
CA THR A 357 -6.32 -3.93 6.59
C THR A 357 -6.62 -2.52 6.12
N ALA A 358 -7.75 -1.96 6.54
CA ALA A 358 -8.15 -0.58 6.29
C ALA A 358 -7.79 0.35 7.45
N GLU A 359 -7.92 1.66 7.23
CA GLU A 359 -7.56 2.69 8.19
C GLU A 359 -8.48 2.73 9.42
N SER A 360 -7.92 3.10 10.57
CA SER A 360 -8.68 3.41 11.78
C SER A 360 -7.90 4.33 12.73
N ILE A 361 -8.64 5.03 13.58
CA ILE A 361 -8.08 5.74 14.75
C ILE A 361 -8.39 5.00 16.06
N GLU A 362 -8.85 3.74 15.97
CA GLU A 362 -9.22 2.98 17.16
C GLU A 362 -7.99 2.64 17.99
N ASP A 363 -8.07 2.94 19.29
CA ASP A 363 -6.98 2.72 20.22
C ASP A 363 -6.89 1.27 20.69
N GLY A 364 -5.69 0.87 21.12
CA GLY A 364 -5.38 -0.44 21.63
C GLY A 364 -4.85 -1.45 20.62
N ALA A 365 -4.86 -2.72 21.05
CA ALA A 365 -4.22 -3.86 20.38
C ALA A 365 -5.19 -4.60 19.45
N LEU A 366 -5.51 -4.03 18.29
CA LEU A 366 -6.63 -4.49 17.45
C LEU A 366 -6.42 -5.92 16.92
N THR A 367 -5.18 -6.29 16.60
CA THR A 367 -4.84 -7.65 16.13
C THR A 367 -4.97 -8.67 17.26
N THR A 368 -4.44 -8.36 18.44
CA THR A 368 -4.44 -9.27 19.61
C THR A 368 -5.84 -9.46 20.18
N THR A 369 -6.68 -8.42 20.12
CA THR A 369 -8.06 -8.45 20.64
C THR A 369 -9.08 -8.98 19.64
N GLY A 370 -8.70 -9.22 18.38
CA GLY A 370 -9.61 -9.61 17.30
C GLY A 370 -10.41 -8.45 16.70
N ARG A 371 -10.29 -7.23 17.25
CA ARG A 371 -10.94 -6.01 16.74
C ARG A 371 -10.50 -5.64 15.32
N ILE A 372 -9.36 -6.16 14.85
CA ILE A 372 -8.88 -6.01 13.47
C ILE A 372 -9.92 -6.46 12.43
N GLU A 373 -10.83 -7.38 12.77
CA GLU A 373 -11.91 -7.81 11.88
C GLU A 373 -12.84 -6.66 11.48
N ALA A 374 -13.03 -5.63 12.32
CA ALA A 374 -13.83 -4.44 11.99
C ALA A 374 -13.18 -3.57 10.90
N TYR A 375 -11.88 -3.76 10.68
CA TYR A 375 -11.04 -3.03 9.72
C TYR A 375 -10.47 -3.94 8.63
N THR A 376 -11.06 -5.12 8.46
CA THR A 376 -10.66 -6.06 7.42
C THR A 376 -11.62 -5.93 6.22
N VAL A 377 -11.06 -5.57 5.08
CA VAL A 377 -11.80 -5.28 3.84
C VAL A 377 -11.34 -6.23 2.75
N TYR A 378 -12.23 -6.61 1.84
CA TYR A 378 -11.86 -7.46 0.71
C TYR A 378 -12.53 -7.02 -0.59
N GLU A 379 -11.84 -7.23 -1.72
CA GLU A 379 -12.43 -7.12 -3.06
C GLU A 379 -12.21 -8.42 -3.83
N ASP A 380 -13.19 -8.76 -4.67
CA ASP A 380 -13.06 -9.87 -5.60
C ASP A 380 -12.72 -9.33 -7.00
N TYR A 381 -11.57 -9.74 -7.51
CA TYR A 381 -11.13 -9.42 -8.86
C TYR A 381 -11.42 -10.58 -9.82
N GLU A 382 -12.02 -10.26 -10.96
CA GLU A 382 -12.42 -11.20 -12.01
C GLU A 382 -11.57 -10.95 -13.26
N TYR A 383 -10.97 -12.02 -13.79
CA TYR A 383 -10.04 -11.92 -14.90
C TYR A 383 -9.94 -13.24 -15.67
N SER A 384 -9.39 -13.17 -16.88
CA SER A 384 -8.97 -14.34 -17.65
C SER A 384 -7.46 -14.43 -17.71
N LEU A 385 -6.93 -15.64 -17.53
CA LEU A 385 -5.53 -15.96 -17.75
C LEU A 385 -5.36 -16.59 -19.13
N GLU A 386 -4.32 -16.17 -19.83
CA GLU A 386 -3.85 -16.73 -21.09
C GLU A 386 -2.76 -17.76 -20.80
N LEU A 387 -2.97 -19.00 -21.25
CA LEU A 387 -2.08 -20.12 -20.96
C LEU A 387 -1.50 -20.72 -22.24
N ASP A 388 -0.23 -21.11 -22.19
CA ASP A 388 0.41 -21.90 -23.23
C ASP A 388 0.00 -23.39 -23.20
N GLU A 389 0.58 -24.22 -24.09
CA GLU A 389 0.32 -25.66 -24.15
C GLU A 389 0.75 -26.46 -22.90
N ASN A 390 1.62 -25.88 -22.07
CA ASN A 390 2.11 -26.45 -20.81
C ASN A 390 1.39 -25.89 -19.58
N TYR A 391 0.35 -25.09 -19.77
CA TYR A 391 -0.36 -24.35 -18.72
C TYR A 391 0.50 -23.31 -18.00
N THR A 392 1.58 -22.84 -18.62
CA THR A 392 2.31 -21.64 -18.16
C THR A 392 1.42 -20.43 -18.43
N ILE A 393 1.29 -19.55 -17.43
CA ILE A 393 0.62 -18.27 -17.58
C ILE A 393 1.53 -17.34 -18.40
N ILE A 394 1.02 -16.85 -19.53
CA ILE A 394 1.76 -15.99 -20.47
C ILE A 394 1.10 -14.61 -20.69
N GLY A 395 -0.06 -14.38 -20.09
CA GLY A 395 -0.76 -13.10 -20.12
C GLY A 395 -2.15 -13.22 -19.50
N GLY A 396 -2.90 -12.12 -19.51
CA GLY A 396 -4.21 -12.08 -18.87
C GLY A 396 -4.91 -10.73 -19.05
N GLU A 397 -6.23 -10.78 -18.93
CA GLU A 397 -7.13 -9.64 -19.14
C GLU A 397 -8.13 -9.55 -18.00
N TRP A 398 -8.31 -8.34 -17.46
CA TRP A 398 -9.34 -8.04 -16.48
C TRP A 398 -10.73 -8.17 -17.09
N LEU A 399 -11.70 -8.65 -16.32
CA LEU A 399 -13.08 -8.87 -16.75
C LEU A 399 -14.07 -8.06 -15.89
N ASP A 400 -15.27 -7.83 -16.43
CA ASP A 400 -16.39 -7.22 -15.70
C ASP A 400 -16.01 -5.90 -15.01
N HIS A 401 -16.36 -5.73 -13.72
CA HIS A 401 -16.01 -4.52 -12.96
C HIS A 401 -14.51 -4.38 -12.72
N SER A 402 -13.77 -5.49 -12.78
CA SER A 402 -12.33 -5.49 -12.52
C SER A 402 -11.53 -4.88 -13.66
N ASN A 403 -12.12 -4.60 -14.82
CA ASN A 403 -11.49 -3.80 -15.87
C ASN A 403 -11.38 -2.31 -15.49
N ALA A 404 -12.25 -1.83 -14.60
CA ALA A 404 -12.17 -0.47 -14.05
C ALA A 404 -11.67 -0.44 -12.60
N ASN A 405 -11.78 -1.55 -11.87
CA ASN A 405 -11.45 -1.65 -10.45
C ASN A 405 -10.48 -2.81 -10.20
N HIS A 406 -9.20 -2.54 -10.42
CA HIS A 406 -8.08 -3.44 -10.15
C HIS A 406 -6.94 -2.66 -9.47
N PRO A 407 -5.99 -3.34 -8.80
CA PRO A 407 -4.83 -2.64 -8.24
C PRO A 407 -3.98 -1.99 -9.34
N ASP A 408 -3.54 -0.75 -9.12
CA ASP A 408 -2.63 -0.01 -10.03
C ASP A 408 -1.19 -0.54 -9.92
N PHE A 409 -0.72 -0.80 -8.70
CA PHE A 409 0.63 -1.33 -8.44
C PHE A 409 0.70 -2.16 -7.16
N LEU A 410 1.73 -3.01 -7.08
CA LEU A 410 2.08 -3.80 -5.90
C LEU A 410 3.51 -3.46 -5.47
N TRP A 411 3.76 -3.41 -4.16
CA TRP A 411 5.10 -3.20 -3.64
C TRP A 411 5.25 -3.74 -2.23
N PHE A 412 6.50 -3.90 -1.78
CA PHE A 412 6.79 -4.20 -0.38
C PHE A 412 8.16 -3.63 0.02
N PRO A 413 8.36 -3.23 1.28
CA PRO A 413 9.64 -2.70 1.68
C PRO A 413 10.69 -3.82 1.77
N ALA A 414 11.89 -3.56 1.26
CA ALA A 414 12.97 -4.54 1.18
C ALA A 414 13.49 -4.92 2.57
N ALA A 415 13.59 -3.93 3.46
CA ALA A 415 13.99 -4.06 4.86
C ALA A 415 13.34 -2.96 5.73
N LYS A 416 13.44 -3.12 7.05
CA LYS A 416 13.14 -2.06 8.02
C LYS A 416 14.14 -0.90 7.90
N PRO A 417 13.81 0.30 8.41
CA PRO A 417 14.79 1.37 8.61
C PRO A 417 16.02 0.88 9.41
N SER A 418 17.17 1.51 9.20
CA SER A 418 18.34 1.25 10.05
C SER A 418 18.06 1.64 11.49
N ALA A 419 18.51 0.84 12.47
CA ALA A 419 18.25 1.07 13.89
C ALA A 419 18.72 2.46 14.41
N ASN A 420 19.69 3.08 13.73
CA ASN A 420 20.20 4.41 14.05
C ASN A 420 19.56 5.54 13.22
N THR A 421 18.49 5.25 12.46
CA THR A 421 17.76 6.27 11.69
C THR A 421 17.21 7.35 12.61
N ILE A 422 17.48 8.59 12.25
CA ILE A 422 16.85 9.78 12.79
C ILE A 422 16.31 10.54 11.58
N THR A 423 15.01 10.78 11.54
CA THR A 423 14.40 11.52 10.42
C THR A 423 14.81 12.98 10.42
N ASP A 424 14.63 13.67 9.29
CA ASP A 424 14.87 15.12 9.20
C ASP A 424 13.97 15.95 10.15
N THR A 425 12.84 15.38 10.58
CA THR A 425 11.96 15.96 11.59
C THR A 425 12.44 15.74 13.03
N GLY A 426 13.48 14.91 13.23
CA GLY A 426 14.09 14.64 14.53
C GLY A 426 13.51 13.44 15.28
N ILE A 427 12.70 12.59 14.64
CA ILE A 427 12.21 11.35 15.25
C ILE A 427 13.29 10.28 15.12
N ALA A 428 13.78 9.76 16.25
CA ALA A 428 14.73 8.65 16.26
C ALA A 428 13.99 7.30 16.27
N TYR A 429 14.41 6.37 15.41
CA TYR A 429 13.78 5.06 15.30
C TYR A 429 13.92 4.25 16.59
N ALA A 430 15.09 4.31 17.23
CA ALA A 430 15.35 3.67 18.51
C ALA A 430 14.39 4.16 19.63
N ASP A 431 14.02 5.45 19.64
CA ASP A 431 13.09 5.99 20.64
C ASP A 431 11.69 5.44 20.44
N VAL A 432 11.20 5.41 19.20
CA VAL A 432 9.87 4.90 18.86
C VAL A 432 9.81 3.39 19.11
N LEU A 433 10.84 2.63 18.73
CA LEU A 433 10.92 1.20 19.02
C LEU A 433 10.93 0.93 20.53
N ALA A 434 11.66 1.70 21.33
CA ALA A 434 11.66 1.52 22.78
C ALA A 434 10.27 1.71 23.39
N LEU A 435 9.46 2.66 22.89
CA LEU A 435 8.06 2.82 23.31
C LEU A 435 7.22 1.59 22.91
N ILE A 436 7.37 1.11 21.66
CA ILE A 436 6.63 -0.07 21.18
C ILE A 436 7.03 -1.31 21.98
N GLU A 437 8.32 -1.55 22.20
CA GLU A 437 8.84 -2.68 22.98
C GLU A 437 8.29 -2.67 24.41
N GLU A 438 8.29 -1.52 25.10
CA GLU A 438 7.68 -1.38 26.42
C GLU A 438 6.17 -1.68 26.38
N SER A 439 5.47 -1.23 25.34
CA SER A 439 4.05 -1.51 25.12
C SER A 439 3.76 -3.01 24.94
N LEU A 440 4.70 -3.78 24.38
CA LEU A 440 4.54 -5.21 24.17
C LEU A 440 4.67 -6.05 25.45
N GLU A 441 5.28 -5.51 26.50
CA GLU A 441 5.54 -6.20 27.77
C GLU A 441 4.32 -6.27 28.70
N CYS A 442 3.27 -5.50 28.43
CA CYS A 442 2.06 -5.51 29.23
C CYS A 442 1.34 -6.86 29.23
N VAL A 443 0.83 -7.24 30.41
CA VAL A 443 -0.04 -8.41 30.58
C VAL A 443 -1.48 -8.10 30.18
N ASP A 444 -1.96 -6.92 30.57
CA ASP A 444 -3.29 -6.42 30.21
C ASP A 444 -3.18 -5.51 28.99
N VAL A 445 -3.97 -5.82 27.95
CA VAL A 445 -3.99 -5.05 26.69
C VAL A 445 -5.01 -3.92 26.76
N THR A 446 -4.73 -2.78 26.14
CA THR A 446 -5.71 -1.70 25.97
C THR A 446 -6.81 -2.18 25.02
N VAL A 447 -8.06 -2.10 25.48
CA VAL A 447 -9.27 -2.43 24.71
C VAL A 447 -10.06 -1.14 24.49
N SER A 448 -10.42 -0.84 23.25
CA SER A 448 -11.25 0.32 22.91
C SER A 448 -12.69 0.11 23.43
N PRO A 449 -13.19 0.96 24.36
CA PRO A 449 -14.46 0.71 25.04
C PRO A 449 -15.72 1.07 24.22
N ASP A 450 -15.58 1.76 23.07
CA ASP A 450 -16.68 2.53 22.47
C ASP A 450 -17.14 2.09 21.08
N VAL A 451 -16.66 0.96 20.55
CA VAL A 451 -17.06 0.48 19.22
C VAL A 451 -17.78 -0.86 19.31
N PRO A 452 -19.02 -1.01 18.80
CA PRO A 452 -19.78 -2.26 18.88
C PRO A 452 -19.00 -3.46 18.35
N ASP A 453 -19.17 -4.62 19.01
CA ASP A 453 -18.56 -5.92 18.67
C ASP A 453 -19.05 -6.52 17.35
N THR A 454 -19.70 -5.75 16.47
CA THR A 454 -20.23 -6.34 15.22
C THR A 454 -19.08 -6.46 14.21
N PRO A 455 -18.59 -7.68 13.91
CA PRO A 455 -17.57 -7.86 12.89
C PRO A 455 -18.21 -7.47 11.56
N SER A 456 -17.51 -6.68 10.76
CA SER A 456 -17.97 -6.36 9.43
C SER A 456 -16.79 -6.44 8.49
N THR A 457 -16.56 -7.64 7.95
CA THR A 457 -15.83 -7.79 6.70
C THR A 457 -16.65 -7.10 5.62
N LYS A 458 -16.23 -5.90 5.22
CA LYS A 458 -16.95 -5.11 4.22
C LYS A 458 -16.34 -5.37 2.85
N LYS A 459 -17.21 -5.56 1.86
CA LYS A 459 -16.84 -5.32 0.46
C LYS A 459 -16.77 -3.80 0.26
N PRO A 460 -15.75 -3.23 -0.40
CA PRO A 460 -15.78 -1.84 -0.84
C PRO A 460 -17.05 -1.61 -1.67
N GLY A 461 -17.96 -0.79 -1.16
CA GLY A 461 -19.08 -0.27 -1.94
C GLY A 461 -18.76 1.12 -2.47
N LYS A 462 -19.58 1.66 -3.37
CA LYS A 462 -19.52 3.09 -3.75
C LYS A 462 -19.67 4.05 -2.57
N ASP A 463 -20.23 3.55 -1.45
CA ASP A 463 -20.39 4.27 -0.17
C ASP A 463 -19.28 3.95 0.85
N TYR A 464 -18.24 3.20 0.47
CA TYR A 464 -17.02 3.10 1.27
C TYR A 464 -16.30 4.45 1.14
N THR A 465 -16.62 5.39 2.03
CA THR A 465 -15.78 6.56 2.22
C THR A 465 -14.40 6.04 2.61
N LYS A 466 -13.38 6.30 1.78
CA LYS A 466 -11.94 6.03 2.02
C LYS A 466 -11.38 6.85 3.23
N SER A 467 -12.23 7.13 4.20
CA SER A 467 -12.02 7.83 5.46
C SER A 467 -13.27 7.61 6.31
N PRO A 468 -13.16 7.38 7.63
CA PRO A 468 -14.32 7.50 8.51
C PRO A 468 -14.84 8.94 8.42
N SER A 469 -16.12 9.10 8.07
CA SER A 469 -16.80 10.40 8.14
C SER A 469 -16.93 10.79 9.61
N TYR A 470 -16.07 11.69 10.08
CA TYR A 470 -16.27 12.36 11.36
C TYR A 470 -17.41 13.35 11.20
N THR A 471 -18.62 12.89 11.53
CA THR A 471 -19.70 13.83 11.78
C THR A 471 -19.32 14.56 13.07
N LYS A 472 -18.94 15.84 12.98
CA LYS A 472 -18.87 16.73 14.15
C LYS A 472 -20.20 16.59 14.89
N THR A 473 -20.21 15.93 16.04
CA THR A 473 -21.39 15.96 16.90
C THR A 473 -21.61 17.42 17.27
N PRO A 474 -22.76 18.04 16.94
CA PRO A 474 -23.01 19.41 17.36
C PRO A 474 -22.89 19.47 18.87
N SER A 475 -22.04 20.35 19.37
CA SER A 475 -21.93 20.66 20.79
C SER A 475 -23.34 20.93 21.31
N LYS A 476 -23.93 19.97 22.03
CA LYS A 476 -25.18 20.20 22.75
C LYS A 476 -24.85 21.12 23.90
N THR A 477 -25.02 22.43 23.68
CA THR A 477 -25.10 23.41 24.74
C THR A 477 -26.14 22.90 25.75
N PRO A 478 -25.80 22.73 27.04
CA PRO A 478 -26.78 22.32 28.04
C PRO A 478 -27.93 23.33 28.05
N PRO A 479 -29.20 22.88 28.13
CA PRO A 479 -30.31 23.81 28.16
C PRO A 479 -30.18 24.71 29.39
N THR A 480 -30.02 26.00 29.14
CA THR A 480 -30.04 27.07 30.15
C THR A 480 -31.39 26.98 30.86
N LYS A 481 -31.40 26.50 32.11
CA LYS A 481 -32.58 26.53 32.95
C LYS A 481 -32.89 28.00 33.27
N SER A 482 -33.93 28.54 32.65
CA SER A 482 -34.52 29.82 33.03
C SER A 482 -34.99 29.75 34.51
N PRO A 483 -34.69 30.75 35.35
CA PRO A 483 -35.18 30.76 36.72
C PRO A 483 -36.70 30.94 36.77
N PRO A 484 -37.40 30.31 37.73
CA PRO A 484 -38.86 30.40 37.82
C PRO A 484 -39.30 31.81 38.22
N THR A 485 -40.19 32.37 37.41
CA THR A 485 -40.85 33.65 37.64
C THR A 485 -41.70 33.56 38.91
N LYS A 486 -41.32 34.29 39.96
CA LYS A 486 -42.18 34.51 41.14
C LYS A 486 -43.31 35.45 40.76
N VAL A 487 -44.55 34.97 40.88
CA VAL A 487 -45.74 35.84 40.93
C VAL A 487 -45.94 36.31 42.37
N PRO A 488 -46.21 37.61 42.64
CA PRO A 488 -46.50 38.07 43.99
C PRO A 488 -47.96 37.72 44.37
N PRO A 489 -48.25 37.37 45.62
CA PRO A 489 -49.62 37.31 46.11
C PRO A 489 -50.12 38.75 46.39
N THR A 490 -51.43 38.94 46.35
CA THR A 490 -52.14 40.18 46.71
C THR A 490 -51.69 40.81 48.01
#